data_AF-A0A7W1N548-F1
#
_entry.id   AF-A0A7W1N548-F1
#
_cell.length_a   1.000
_cell.length_b   1.000
_cell.length_c   1.000
_cell.angle_alpha   90.00
_cell.angle_beta   90.00
_cell.angle_gamma   90.00
#
_symmetry.space_group_name_H-M   'P 1'
#
loop_
_entity.id
_entity.type
_entity.pdbx_description
1 polymer ?
#
loop_
_entity_poly.entity_id
_entity_poly.type
_entity_poly.pdbx_seq_one_letter_code
_entity_poly.pdbx_strand_id
1 'polypeptide(L)'
;AKESGAAAVLCLAFPLRPPRRVGGAEPPSRQPELDAVTVPLLVVQGVNDPFGVPRPSVHRTVIKVAGNHSLRSGLAAIGQGIDGWLREVLGESQID
;
A
#
# COMPACT_ATOMS: atom_id res chain seq x y z
N ALA A 1 -12.96 2.11 -5.10
CA ALA A 1 -12.92 2.10 -3.62
C ALA A 1 -14.11 2.83 -3.04
N LYS A 2 -14.21 4.16 -3.21
CA LYS A 2 -15.38 4.92 -2.72
C LYS A 2 -16.69 4.45 -3.36
N GLU A 3 -16.73 4.33 -4.68
CA GLU A 3 -17.91 3.86 -5.43
C GLU A 3 -18.34 2.43 -5.07
N SER A 4 -17.41 1.61 -4.54
CA SER A 4 -17.70 0.25 -4.09
C SER A 4 -18.12 0.18 -2.61
N GLY A 5 -18.22 1.31 -1.90
CA GLY A 5 -18.51 1.35 -0.47
C GLY A 5 -17.38 0.82 0.42
N ALA A 6 -16.14 0.75 -0.07
CA ALA A 6 -15.03 0.28 0.74
C ALA A 6 -14.65 1.33 1.80
N ALA A 7 -14.62 0.93 3.08
CA ALA A 7 -14.21 1.79 4.17
C ALA A 7 -12.71 2.15 4.12
N ALA A 8 -11.88 1.25 3.58
CA ALA A 8 -10.43 1.42 3.48
C ALA A 8 -9.84 0.54 2.37
N VAL A 9 -8.58 0.78 2.01
CA VAL A 9 -7.81 -0.05 1.08
C VAL A 9 -6.49 -0.46 1.71
N LEU A 10 -6.15 -1.75 1.61
CA LEU A 10 -4.85 -2.30 2.01
C LEU A 10 -4.13 -2.84 0.76
N CYS A 11 -2.91 -2.37 0.52
CA CYS A 11 -2.03 -2.91 -0.51
C CYS A 11 -0.81 -3.55 0.13
N LEU A 12 -0.52 -4.79 -0.26
CA LEU A 12 0.70 -5.50 0.11
C LEU A 12 1.61 -5.54 -1.12
N ALA A 13 2.82 -5.01 -1.00
CA ALA A 13 3.81 -5.00 -2.06
C ALA A 13 3.28 -4.34 -3.35
N PHE A 14 2.83 -3.09 -3.28
CA PHE A 14 2.25 -2.43 -4.46
C PHE A 14 3.34 -2.22 -5.53
N PRO A 15 3.14 -2.66 -6.79
CA PRO A 15 4.15 -2.55 -7.83
C PRO A 15 4.17 -1.14 -8.43
N LEU A 16 4.69 -0.17 -7.68
CA LEU A 16 4.68 1.25 -8.05
C LEU A 16 5.28 1.50 -9.44
N ARG A 17 6.42 0.87 -9.74
CA ARG A 17 6.97 0.73 -11.08
C ARG A 17 6.51 -0.62 -11.62
N PRO A 18 5.66 -0.65 -12.66
CA PRO A 18 5.22 -1.92 -13.21
C PRO A 18 6.40 -2.72 -13.78
N PRO A 19 6.32 -4.06 -13.74
CA PRO A 19 7.31 -4.91 -14.40
C PRO A 19 7.48 -4.55 -15.88
N ARG A 20 8.73 -4.45 -16.33
CA ARG A 20 9.04 -4.19 -17.73
C ARG A 20 8.66 -5.40 -18.60
N ARG A 21 7.98 -5.16 -19.72
CA ARG A 21 7.81 -6.18 -20.78
C ARG A 21 9.08 -6.27 -21.63
N VAL A 22 9.48 -7.48 -22.02
CA VAL A 22 10.64 -7.70 -22.89
C VAL A 22 10.48 -6.89 -24.17
N GLY A 23 11.50 -6.09 -24.51
CA GLY A 23 11.50 -5.22 -25.70
C GLY A 23 10.61 -3.97 -25.60
N GLY A 24 9.86 -3.78 -24.52
CA GLY A 24 8.98 -2.62 -24.34
C GLY A 24 9.65 -1.41 -23.71
N ALA A 25 9.03 -0.25 -23.88
CA ALA A 25 9.32 0.97 -23.12
C ALA A 25 8.97 0.77 -21.64
N GLU A 26 9.63 1.53 -20.76
CA GLU A 26 9.32 1.51 -19.34
C GLU A 26 7.92 2.11 -19.12
N PRO A 27 6.99 1.39 -18.47
CA PRO A 27 5.67 1.92 -18.19
C PRO A 27 5.74 3.06 -17.16
N PRO A 28 4.77 3.99 -17.19
CA PRO A 28 4.70 5.06 -16.20
C PRO A 28 4.51 4.50 -14.79
N SER A 29 4.88 5.30 -13.79
CA SER A 29 4.60 4.99 -12.39
C SER A 29 3.09 4.88 -12.16
N ARG A 30 2.68 3.93 -11.31
CA ARG A 30 1.30 3.75 -10.84
C ARG A 30 0.97 4.63 -9.63
N GLN A 31 1.84 5.59 -9.29
CA GLN A 31 1.58 6.58 -8.24
C GLN A 31 0.20 7.28 -8.39
N PRO A 32 -0.24 7.66 -9.61
CA PRO A 32 -1.55 8.28 -9.79
C PRO A 32 -2.73 7.39 -9.37
N GLU A 33 -2.60 6.06 -9.46
CA GLU A 33 -3.65 5.14 -9.00
C GLU A 33 -3.81 5.21 -7.48
N LEU A 34 -2.69 5.29 -6.75
CA LEU A 34 -2.72 5.44 -5.29
C LEU A 34 -3.16 6.84 -4.87
N ASP A 35 -2.87 7.87 -5.66
CA ASP A 35 -3.27 9.25 -5.38
C ASP A 35 -4.78 9.46 -5.62
N ALA A 36 -5.41 8.64 -6.46
CA ALA A 36 -6.85 8.65 -6.69
C ALA A 36 -7.67 7.98 -5.56
N VAL A 37 -7.02 7.31 -4.61
CA VAL A 37 -7.70 6.69 -3.46
C VAL A 37 -8.02 7.75 -2.42
N THR A 38 -9.31 8.02 -2.21
CA THR A 38 -9.80 9.05 -1.27
C THR A 38 -10.28 8.50 0.07
N VAL A 39 -10.19 7.19 0.28
CA VAL A 39 -10.46 6.52 1.57
C VAL A 39 -9.11 6.19 2.23
N PRO A 40 -9.06 5.90 3.54
CA PRO A 40 -7.82 5.47 4.18
C PRO A 40 -7.15 4.33 3.40
N LEU A 41 -5.87 4.51 3.09
CA LEU A 41 -5.05 3.60 2.32
C LEU A 41 -3.79 3.25 3.11
N LEU A 42 -3.58 1.96 3.36
CA LEU A 42 -2.31 1.44 3.84
C LEU A 42 -1.57 0.73 2.71
N VAL A 43 -0.29 1.06 2.53
CA VAL A 43 0.65 0.29 1.72
C VAL A 43 1.73 -0.29 2.61
N VAL A 44 1.90 -1.61 2.60
CA VAL A 44 3.04 -2.30 3.22
C VAL A 44 4.06 -2.65 2.14
N GLN A 45 5.28 -2.12 2.24
CA GLN A 45 6.31 -2.24 1.22
C GLN A 45 7.64 -2.71 1.78
N GLY A 46 8.30 -3.65 1.11
CA GLY A 46 9.69 -3.99 1.40
C GLY A 46 10.62 -2.81 1.07
N VAL A 47 11.60 -2.52 1.94
CA VAL A 47 12.58 -1.45 1.72
C VAL A 47 13.41 -1.63 0.45
N ASN A 48 13.59 -2.88 0.02
CA ASN A 48 14.32 -3.25 -1.21
C ASN A 48 13.36 -3.78 -2.29
N ASP A 49 12.09 -3.38 -2.30
CA ASP A 49 11.16 -3.77 -3.36
C ASP A 49 11.64 -3.20 -4.72
N PRO A 50 11.94 -4.05 -5.71
CA PRO A 50 12.41 -3.60 -7.03
C PRO A 50 11.38 -2.76 -7.78
N PHE A 51 10.11 -2.82 -7.39
CA PHE A 51 9.05 -2.02 -7.97
C PHE A 51 8.91 -0.65 -7.28
N GLY A 52 9.78 -0.32 -6.32
CA GLY A 52 9.84 0.99 -5.67
C GLY A 52 8.87 1.15 -4.49
N VAL A 53 8.98 2.26 -3.77
CA VAL A 53 8.16 2.56 -2.59
C VAL A 53 7.31 3.80 -2.86
N PRO A 54 5.97 3.73 -2.72
CA PRO A 54 5.11 4.90 -2.89
C PRO A 54 5.43 6.02 -1.90
N ARG A 55 5.16 7.27 -2.29
CA ARG A 55 5.25 8.41 -1.36
C ARG A 55 4.08 8.36 -0.37
N PRO A 56 4.20 8.79 0.90
CA PRO A 56 3.03 8.98 1.77
C PRO A 56 2.12 10.11 1.26
N SER A 57 0.88 10.19 1.78
CA SER A 57 -0.05 11.30 1.54
C SER A 57 -1.05 11.42 2.68
N VAL A 58 -1.93 12.43 2.66
CA VAL A 58 -3.00 12.60 3.65
C VAL A 58 -3.92 11.38 3.76
N HIS A 59 -4.16 10.66 2.66
CA HIS A 59 -4.98 9.45 2.66
C HIS A 59 -4.15 8.17 2.72
N ARG A 60 -2.81 8.26 2.68
CA ARG A 60 -1.93 7.11 2.47
C ARG A 60 -0.83 7.00 3.51
N THR A 61 -0.95 5.97 4.33
CA THR A 61 0.11 5.48 5.21
C THR A 61 0.98 4.48 4.45
N VAL A 62 2.30 4.58 4.59
CA VAL A 62 3.26 3.65 3.98
C VAL A 62 4.11 3.04 5.09
N ILE A 63 3.91 1.75 5.36
CA ILE A 63 4.74 0.98 6.28
C ILE A 63 5.86 0.34 5.47
N LYS A 64 7.11 0.66 5.82
CA LYS A 64 8.30 0.05 5.23
C LYS A 64 8.79 -1.09 6.12
N VAL A 65 9.01 -2.26 5.53
CA VAL A 65 9.49 -3.45 6.24
C VAL A 65 10.77 -3.99 5.62
N ALA A 66 11.54 -4.76 6.40
CA ALA A 66 12.72 -5.43 5.88
C ALA A 66 12.36 -6.39 4.73
N GLY A 67 13.28 -6.55 3.78
CA GLY A 67 13.08 -7.42 2.62
C GLY A 67 12.62 -6.67 1.37
N ASN A 68 11.91 -7.38 0.49
CA ASN A 68 11.53 -6.94 -0.84
C ASN A 68 10.04 -7.21 -1.11
N HIS A 69 9.65 -7.23 -2.38
CA HIS A 69 8.28 -7.49 -2.84
C HIS A 69 7.62 -8.77 -2.28
N SER A 70 8.42 -9.76 -1.89
CA SER A 70 7.87 -11.02 -1.36
C SER A 70 7.30 -10.91 0.05
N LEU A 71 7.63 -9.85 0.80
CA LEU A 71 7.18 -9.61 2.17
C LEU A 71 7.35 -10.80 3.14
N ARG A 72 8.28 -11.72 2.85
CA ARG A 72 8.50 -12.93 3.66
C ARG A 72 9.22 -12.64 4.98
N SER A 73 9.99 -11.56 5.02
CA SER A 73 10.71 -11.15 6.21
C SER A 73 9.78 -10.36 7.14
N GLY A 74 9.72 -10.74 8.41
CA GLY A 74 8.99 -9.95 9.42
C GLY A 74 7.46 -10.06 9.35
N LEU A 75 6.91 -11.20 8.93
CA LEU A 75 5.45 -11.43 8.86
C LEU A 75 4.69 -11.05 10.15
N ALA A 76 5.27 -11.33 11.32
CA ALA A 76 4.66 -10.94 12.59
C ALA A 76 4.54 -9.42 12.74
N ALA A 77 5.60 -8.67 12.39
CA ALA A 77 5.59 -7.20 12.43
C ALA A 77 4.66 -6.60 11.37
N ILE A 78 4.58 -7.22 10.18
CA ILE A 78 3.62 -6.85 9.14
C ILE A 78 2.18 -7.01 9.67
N GLY A 79 1.87 -8.18 10.23
CA GLY A 79 0.55 -8.47 10.80
C GLY A 79 0.19 -7.49 11.91
N GLN A 80 1.10 -7.23 12.84
CA GLN A 80 0.89 -6.26 13.92
C GLN A 80 0.61 -4.84 13.38
N GLY A 81 1.37 -4.39 12.37
CA GLY A 81 1.17 -3.08 11.76
C GLY A 81 -0.18 -2.95 11.05
N ILE A 82 -0.60 -4.00 10.34
CA ILE A 82 -1.91 -4.06 9.68
C ILE A 82 -3.03 -4.07 10.72
N ASP A 83 -2.93 -4.89 11.76
CA ASP A 83 -3.93 -4.99 12.83
C ASP A 83 -4.12 -3.65 13.55
N GLY A 84 -3.02 -2.95 13.86
CA GLY A 84 -3.07 -1.63 14.47
C GLY A 84 -3.81 -0.62 13.59
N TRP A 85 -3.46 -0.57 12.30
CA TRP A 85 -4.08 0.32 11.34
C TRP A 85 -5.57 0.00 11.09
N LEU A 86 -5.93 -1.28 11.01
CA LEU A 86 -7.34 -1.68 10.86
C LEU A 86 -8.17 -1.26 12.07
N ARG A 87 -7.63 -1.36 13.29
CA ARG A 87 -8.33 -0.93 14.51
C ARG A 87 -8.54 0.58 14.56
N GLU A 88 -7.56 1.35 14.10
CA GLU A 88 -7.67 2.81 13.96
C GLU A 88 -8.79 3.17 12.97
N VAL A 89 -8.69 2.67 11.74
CA VAL A 89 -9.63 3.05 10.67
C VAL A 89 -11.06 2.53 10.90
N LEU A 90 -11.21 1.30 11.39
CA LEU A 90 -12.53 0.71 11.63
C LEU A 90 -13.10 1.08 13.00
N GLY A 91 -12.26 1.45 13.96
CA GLY A 91 -12.67 1.95 15.28
C GLY A 91 -13.15 3.40 15.23
N GLU A 92 -12.58 4.22 14.33
CA GLU A 92 -13.07 5.57 14.05
C GLU A 92 -14.40 5.56 13.26
N SER A 93 -14.71 4.46 12.55
CA SER A 93 -15.95 4.30 11.77
C SER A 93 -17.22 4.10 12.62
N GLN A 94 -17.18 4.40 13.92
CA GLN A 94 -18.30 4.27 14.87
C GLN A 94 -18.73 5.60 15.52
N ILE A 95 -18.21 6.75 15.06
CA ILE A 95 -18.78 8.06 15.41
C ILE A 95 -19.41 8.65 14.16
N ASP A 96 -20.66 8.25 13.91
CA ASP A 96 -21.66 8.97 13.10
C ASP A 96 -23.05 8.58 13.62
#